data_AF-A0A9E6JZL0-F1
#
_entry.id   AF-A0A9E6JZL0-F1
#
_cell.length_a   1.000
_cell.length_b   1.000
_cell.length_c   1.000
_cell.angle_alpha   90.00
_cell.angle_beta   90.00
_cell.angle_gamma   90.00
#
_symmetry.space_group_name_H-M   'P 1'
#
loop_
_entity.id
_entity.type
_entity.pdbx_description
1 polymer ?
#
loop_
_entity_poly.entity_id
_entity_poly.type
_entity_poly.pdbx_seq_one_letter_code
_entity_poly.pdbx_strand_id
1 'polypeptide(L)'
;MEEVVRFIQKFVVQEYEVMIQIRTESDTHLVTSNLNALNQFFQGLNSGLNISPSRTIEERDTVIGQLQPRILFQIKQYAHLSLGTIFRVYLSSPFRGDHNYFTNLYIANTENGLKIIARYNLCTDCNGTGNHDGVLCDECHGFGWNWRGGQQIESSGALLNVRQFSLPINKLPL
;
A
#
# COMPACT_ATOMS: atom_id res chain seq x y z
N MET A 1 6.62 -11.29 13.00
CA MET A 1 7.21 -10.88 11.70
C MET A 1 6.77 -11.81 10.56
N GLU A 2 7.07 -13.10 10.58
CA GLU A 2 6.72 -14.02 9.46
C GLU A 2 5.24 -14.02 9.07
N GLU A 3 4.33 -13.91 10.04
CA GLU A 3 2.90 -13.82 9.76
C GLU A 3 2.55 -12.57 8.94
N VAL A 4 3.16 -11.43 9.26
CA VAL A 4 2.97 -10.17 8.53
C VAL A 4 3.54 -10.26 7.12
N VAL A 5 4.66 -10.98 6.95
CA VAL A 5 5.25 -11.26 5.62
C VAL A 5 4.29 -12.08 4.77
N ARG A 6 3.74 -13.17 5.30
CA ARG A 6 2.74 -13.98 4.58
C ARG A 6 1.48 -13.19 4.27
N PHE A 7 1.01 -12.41 5.24
CA PHE A 7 -0.15 -11.53 5.07
C PHE A 7 0.06 -10.55 3.92
N ILE A 8 1.20 -9.85 3.87
CA ILE A 8 1.44 -8.86 2.81
C ILE A 8 1.68 -9.51 1.45
N GLN A 9 2.36 -10.66 1.40
CA GLN A 9 2.55 -11.40 0.15
C GLN A 9 1.21 -11.82 -0.44
N LYS A 10 0.28 -12.33 0.39
CA LYS A 10 -1.08 -12.66 -0.05
C LYS A 10 -1.83 -11.42 -0.55
N PHE A 11 -1.75 -10.30 0.20
CA PHE A 11 -2.36 -9.03 -0.20
C PHE A 11 -1.89 -8.56 -1.57
N VAL A 12 -0.57 -8.50 -1.80
CA VAL A 12 0.01 -7.98 -3.04
C VAL A 12 -0.39 -8.80 -4.26
N VAL A 13 -0.43 -10.13 -4.14
CA VAL A 13 -0.88 -11.01 -5.23
C VAL A 13 -2.36 -10.74 -5.53
N GLN A 14 -3.20 -10.70 -4.50
CA GLN A 14 -4.63 -10.50 -4.68
C GLN A 14 -4.97 -9.08 -5.19
N GLU A 15 -4.26 -8.05 -4.74
CA GLU A 15 -4.40 -6.68 -5.26
C GLU A 15 -4.10 -6.65 -6.75
N TYR A 16 -2.98 -7.24 -7.18
CA TYR A 16 -2.60 -7.32 -8.59
C TYR A 16 -3.64 -8.03 -9.45
N GLU A 17 -4.14 -9.18 -8.99
CA GLU A 17 -5.18 -9.94 -9.69
C GLU A 17 -6.49 -9.13 -9.84
N VAL A 18 -6.94 -8.48 -8.77
CA VAL A 18 -8.15 -7.64 -8.78
C VAL A 18 -7.96 -6.43 -9.71
N MET A 19 -6.80 -5.78 -9.69
CA MET A 19 -6.51 -4.67 -10.59
C MET A 19 -6.60 -5.07 -12.06
N ILE A 20 -6.13 -6.27 -12.43
CA ILE A 20 -6.30 -6.80 -13.78
C ILE A 20 -7.78 -7.05 -14.06
N GLN A 21 -8.47 -7.79 -13.18
CA GLN A 21 -9.87 -8.16 -13.36
C GLN A 21 -10.81 -6.96 -13.52
N ILE A 22 -10.59 -5.87 -12.77
CA ILE A 22 -11.39 -4.64 -12.90
C ILE A 22 -11.40 -4.13 -14.35
N ARG A 23 -10.32 -4.33 -15.11
CA ARG A 23 -10.14 -3.83 -16.47
C ARG A 23 -10.40 -4.88 -17.55
N THR A 24 -10.28 -6.18 -17.24
CA THR A 24 -10.32 -7.25 -18.24
C THR A 24 -11.51 -8.19 -18.10
N GLU A 25 -12.13 -8.28 -16.92
CA GLU A 25 -13.21 -9.25 -16.65
C GLU A 25 -14.58 -8.61 -16.89
N SER A 26 -15.37 -9.24 -17.76
CA SER A 26 -16.73 -8.84 -18.11
C SER A 26 -17.74 -9.11 -16.99
N ASP A 27 -17.58 -10.21 -16.25
CA ASP A 27 -18.45 -10.58 -15.14
C ASP A 27 -18.23 -9.66 -13.92
N THR A 28 -19.12 -8.67 -13.76
CA THR A 28 -19.05 -7.71 -12.65
C THR A 28 -19.30 -8.35 -11.29
N HIS A 29 -20.04 -9.46 -11.20
CA HIS A 29 -20.28 -10.16 -9.95
C HIS A 29 -19.00 -10.84 -9.47
N LEU A 30 -18.26 -11.49 -10.38
CA LEU A 30 -16.95 -12.07 -10.07
C LEU A 30 -15.96 -10.99 -9.59
N VAL A 31 -15.85 -9.87 -10.32
CA VAL A 31 -14.95 -8.77 -9.93
C VAL A 31 -15.35 -8.19 -8.57
N THR A 32 -16.64 -7.98 -8.33
CA THR A 32 -17.16 -7.46 -7.06
C THR A 32 -16.86 -8.40 -5.90
N SER A 33 -17.04 -9.72 -6.10
CA SER A 33 -16.71 -10.73 -5.10
C SER A 33 -15.22 -10.69 -4.73
N ASN A 34 -14.33 -10.62 -5.73
CA ASN A 34 -12.89 -10.59 -5.50
C ASN A 34 -12.43 -9.25 -4.89
N LEU A 35 -13.05 -8.13 -5.27
CA LEU A 35 -12.83 -6.83 -4.64
C LEU A 35 -13.29 -6.83 -3.17
N ASN A 36 -14.42 -7.45 -2.86
CA ASN A 36 -14.88 -7.61 -1.48
C ASN A 36 -13.90 -8.46 -0.67
N ALA A 37 -13.38 -9.54 -1.25
CA ALA A 37 -12.36 -10.36 -0.62
C ALA A 37 -11.05 -9.58 -0.40
N LEU A 38 -10.64 -8.71 -1.34
CA LEU A 38 -9.48 -7.83 -1.17
C LEU A 38 -9.73 -6.79 -0.06
N ASN A 39 -10.93 -6.23 0.03
CA ASN A 39 -11.30 -5.29 1.09
C ASN A 39 -11.27 -5.95 2.48
N GLN A 40 -11.38 -7.28 2.60
CA GLN A 40 -11.20 -7.96 3.89
C GLN A 40 -9.78 -7.84 4.46
N PHE A 41 -8.78 -7.37 3.71
CA PHE A 41 -7.45 -7.08 4.26
C PHE A 41 -7.43 -5.81 5.10
N PHE A 42 -8.44 -4.96 5.00
CA PHE A 42 -8.46 -3.63 5.59
C PHE A 42 -9.41 -3.56 6.79
N GLN A 43 -9.15 -2.62 7.70
CA GLN A 43 -10.05 -2.28 8.80
C GLN A 43 -10.26 -0.76 8.84
N GLY A 44 -11.52 -0.33 8.75
CA GLY A 44 -11.87 1.09 8.75
C GLY A 44 -11.54 1.82 7.43
N LEU A 45 -11.18 1.10 6.37
CA LEU A 45 -10.98 1.61 5.01
C LEU A 45 -11.18 0.50 3.97
N ASN A 46 -11.27 0.89 2.70
CA ASN A 46 -11.24 -0.03 1.56
C ASN A 46 -9.90 0.07 0.82
N SER A 47 -9.64 -0.88 -0.08
CA SER A 47 -8.47 -0.88 -0.97
C SER A 47 -8.35 0.37 -1.86
N GLY A 48 -9.42 1.16 -2.02
CA GLY A 48 -9.48 2.30 -2.92
C GLY A 48 -9.62 1.92 -4.40
N LEU A 49 -9.65 0.62 -4.71
CA LEU A 49 -10.03 0.12 -6.02
C LEU A 49 -11.56 0.08 -6.12
N ASN A 50 -12.09 0.46 -7.29
CA ASN A 50 -13.51 0.48 -7.57
C ASN A 50 -13.76 0.06 -9.02
N ILE A 51 -14.93 -0.51 -9.29
CA ILE A 51 -15.38 -0.80 -10.66
C ILE A 51 -16.06 0.47 -11.20
N SER A 52 -15.49 1.08 -12.24
CA SER A 52 -16.14 2.22 -12.90
C SER A 52 -17.39 1.75 -13.65
N PRO A 53 -18.54 2.44 -13.52
CA PRO A 53 -19.73 2.17 -14.33
C PRO A 53 -19.49 2.34 -15.84
N SER A 54 -18.53 3.18 -16.22
CA SER A 54 -18.17 3.48 -17.61
C SER A 54 -16.93 2.72 -18.09
N ARG A 55 -16.56 1.62 -17.43
CA ARG A 55 -15.37 0.85 -17.82
C ARG A 55 -15.53 0.26 -19.23
N THR A 56 -14.46 0.32 -20.01
CA THR A 56 -14.30 -0.48 -21.23
C THR A 56 -13.44 -1.68 -20.88
N ILE A 57 -13.83 -2.86 -21.35
CA ILE A 57 -13.02 -4.07 -21.18
C ILE A 57 -11.82 -3.99 -22.12
N GLU A 58 -10.64 -4.17 -21.55
CA GLU A 58 -9.37 -4.11 -22.24
C GLU A 58 -8.79 -5.51 -22.44
N GLU A 59 -7.96 -5.67 -23.48
CA GLU A 59 -7.20 -6.90 -23.72
C GLU A 59 -6.28 -7.19 -22.53
N ARG A 60 -6.34 -8.43 -22.03
CA ARG A 60 -5.65 -8.82 -20.80
C ARG A 60 -4.15 -8.59 -20.86
N ASP A 61 -3.51 -8.90 -21.97
CA ASP A 61 -2.07 -8.73 -22.16
C ASP A 61 -1.66 -7.25 -22.16
N THR A 62 -2.53 -6.36 -22.64
CA THR A 62 -2.32 -4.91 -22.57
C THR A 62 -2.30 -4.45 -21.12
N VAL A 63 -3.27 -4.89 -20.31
CA VAL A 63 -3.37 -4.53 -18.89
C VAL A 63 -2.21 -5.12 -18.08
N ILE A 64 -1.87 -6.39 -18.30
CA ILE A 64 -0.69 -7.03 -17.69
C ILE A 64 0.57 -6.26 -18.09
N GLY A 65 0.69 -5.81 -19.34
CA GLY A 65 1.79 -4.98 -19.83
C GLY A 65 2.01 -3.69 -19.05
N GLN A 66 0.97 -3.15 -18.41
CA GLN A 66 1.00 -1.89 -17.67
C GLN A 66 1.15 -2.07 -16.15
N LEU A 67 0.89 -3.26 -15.64
CA LEU A 67 0.86 -3.54 -14.20
C LEU A 67 2.00 -4.49 -13.79
N GLN A 68 2.30 -4.48 -12.49
CA GLN A 68 3.18 -5.44 -11.83
C GLN A 68 2.66 -5.72 -10.42
N PRO A 69 2.91 -6.93 -9.87
CA PRO A 69 2.82 -7.12 -8.43
C PRO A 69 3.74 -6.12 -7.74
N ARG A 70 3.27 -5.48 -6.66
CA ARG A 70 4.10 -4.55 -5.92
C ARG A 70 5.32 -5.24 -5.32
N ILE A 71 6.45 -4.56 -5.35
CA ILE A 71 7.68 -5.03 -4.73
C ILE A 71 7.62 -4.72 -3.24
N LEU A 72 7.81 -5.74 -2.40
CA LEU A 72 8.02 -5.57 -0.97
C LEU A 72 9.47 -5.16 -0.70
N PHE A 73 9.68 -3.96 -0.19
CA PHE A 73 11.02 -3.46 0.11
C PHE A 73 11.44 -3.78 1.54
N GLN A 74 10.62 -3.40 2.52
CA GLN A 74 10.92 -3.61 3.93
C GLN A 74 9.64 -3.64 4.79
N ILE A 75 9.77 -4.23 5.96
CA ILE A 75 8.78 -4.18 7.05
C ILE A 75 9.49 -3.70 8.31
N LYS A 76 8.96 -2.63 8.90
CA LYS A 76 9.41 -2.10 10.20
C LYS A 76 8.36 -2.43 11.26
N GLN A 77 8.78 -2.97 12.40
CA GLN A 77 7.92 -3.28 13.54
C GLN A 77 8.10 -2.21 14.61
N TYR A 78 7.00 -1.70 15.16
CA TYR A 78 7.01 -0.68 16.19
C TYR A 78 6.17 -1.06 17.41
N ALA A 79 6.57 -0.56 18.59
CA ALA A 79 5.74 -0.52 19.78
C ALA A 79 4.97 0.80 19.83
N HIS A 80 3.72 0.78 19.36
CA HIS A 80 2.81 1.92 19.41
C HIS A 80 2.13 2.02 20.78
N LEU A 81 2.00 3.24 21.30
CA LEU A 81 1.52 3.46 22.66
C LEU A 81 0.07 2.96 22.88
N SER A 82 -0.82 3.24 21.93
CA SER A 82 -2.25 2.90 22.05
C SER A 82 -2.71 1.71 21.20
N LEU A 83 -1.92 1.29 20.20
CA LEU A 83 -2.30 0.24 19.25
C LEU A 83 -1.53 -1.06 19.50
N GLY A 84 -0.63 -1.07 20.49
CA GLY A 84 0.28 -2.18 20.72
C GLY A 84 1.29 -2.31 19.58
N THR A 85 1.56 -3.54 19.14
CA THR A 85 2.52 -3.77 18.05
C THR A 85 1.89 -3.44 16.71
N ILE A 86 2.53 -2.55 15.95
CA ILE A 86 2.16 -2.24 14.56
C ILE A 86 3.34 -2.50 13.62
N PHE A 87 3.03 -2.69 12.35
CA PHE A 87 4.00 -2.94 11.30
C PHE A 87 3.81 -1.92 10.19
N ARG A 88 4.89 -1.27 9.76
CA ARG A 88 4.92 -0.39 8.59
C ARG A 88 5.59 -1.12 7.44
N VAL A 89 4.82 -1.42 6.40
CA VAL A 89 5.26 -2.10 5.19
C VAL A 89 5.49 -1.07 4.10
N TYR A 90 6.59 -1.20 3.37
CA TYR A 90 6.93 -0.30 2.27
C TYR A 90 6.90 -1.06 0.95
N LEU A 91 6.11 -0.54 0.00
CA LEU A 91 5.81 -1.16 -1.28
C LEU A 91 6.09 -0.22 -2.45
N SER A 92 6.35 -0.79 -3.62
CA SER A 92 6.36 -0.05 -4.88
C SER A 92 4.96 0.34 -5.34
N SER A 93 4.90 1.10 -6.43
CA SER A 93 3.68 1.30 -7.21
C SER A 93 3.26 -0.02 -7.87
N PRO A 94 1.95 -0.20 -8.15
CA PRO A 94 1.46 -1.35 -8.91
C PRO A 94 1.65 -1.17 -10.43
N PHE A 95 2.10 0.01 -10.89
CA PHE A 95 2.36 0.28 -12.29
C PHE A 95 3.75 -0.19 -12.70
N ARG A 96 3.83 -0.81 -13.87
CA ARG A 96 5.06 -1.41 -14.37
C ARG A 96 6.16 -0.37 -14.56
N GLY A 97 7.38 -0.73 -14.15
CA GLY A 97 8.57 0.09 -14.33
C GLY A 97 8.91 0.96 -13.12
N ASP A 98 7.97 1.16 -12.20
CA ASP A 98 8.24 1.84 -10.94
C ASP A 98 8.77 0.86 -9.88
N HIS A 99 10.04 1.03 -9.55
CA HIS A 99 10.79 0.23 -8.60
C HIS A 99 11.28 1.07 -7.41
N ASN A 100 10.56 2.14 -7.07
CA ASN A 100 10.85 2.99 -5.92
C ASN A 100 9.79 2.84 -4.83
N TYR A 101 10.05 3.42 -3.66
CA TYR A 101 9.03 3.57 -2.63
C TYR A 101 7.85 4.36 -3.17
N PHE A 102 6.63 3.85 -2.98
CA PHE A 102 5.43 4.52 -3.45
C PHE A 102 4.29 4.48 -2.43
N THR A 103 4.05 3.33 -1.81
CA THR A 103 3.02 3.18 -0.79
C THR A 103 3.64 2.63 0.47
N ASN A 104 3.20 3.12 1.62
CA ASN A 104 3.37 2.40 2.87
C ASN A 104 2.03 2.08 3.52
N LEU A 105 1.97 0.90 4.15
CA LEU A 105 0.80 0.37 4.81
C LEU A 105 1.12 0.15 6.28
N TYR A 106 0.21 0.55 7.16
CA TYR A 106 0.26 0.17 8.55
C TYR A 106 -0.64 -1.03 8.78
N ILE A 107 -0.08 -2.06 9.40
CA ILE A 107 -0.75 -3.31 9.75
C ILE A 107 -0.73 -3.46 11.26
N ALA A 108 -1.86 -3.84 11.84
CA ALA A 108 -1.98 -4.17 13.25
C ALA A 108 -2.75 -5.48 13.42
N ASN A 109 -2.57 -6.14 14.56
CA ASN A 109 -3.46 -7.22 14.96
C ASN A 109 -4.74 -6.62 15.54
N THR A 110 -5.88 -7.11 15.08
CA THR A 110 -7.21 -6.62 15.43
C THR A 110 -8.05 -7.77 15.96
N GLU A 111 -9.28 -7.52 16.38
CA GLU A 111 -10.22 -8.59 16.72
C GLU A 111 -10.46 -9.58 15.56
N ASN A 112 -10.28 -9.11 14.31
CA ASN A 112 -10.45 -9.89 13.08
C ASN A 112 -9.10 -10.38 12.50
N GLY A 113 -8.05 -10.44 13.33
CA GLY A 113 -6.69 -10.80 12.93
C GLY A 113 -5.89 -9.63 12.35
N LEU A 114 -4.82 -9.93 11.60
CA LEU A 114 -4.01 -8.90 10.94
C LEU A 114 -4.85 -8.13 9.91
N LYS A 115 -4.83 -6.79 10.02
CA LYS A 115 -5.50 -5.88 9.09
C LYS A 115 -4.61 -4.70 8.74
N ILE A 116 -4.73 -4.22 7.51
CA ILE A 116 -4.23 -2.92 7.10
C ILE A 116 -5.16 -1.87 7.73
N ILE A 117 -4.61 -1.05 8.62
CA ILE A 117 -5.34 -0.03 9.36
C ILE A 117 -5.10 1.37 8.80
N ALA A 118 -4.04 1.58 8.03
CA ALA A 118 -3.76 2.86 7.39
C ALA A 118 -2.99 2.69 6.09
N ARG A 119 -3.22 3.60 5.15
CA ARG A 119 -2.49 3.69 3.89
C ARG A 119 -1.95 5.09 3.67
N TYR A 120 -0.70 5.16 3.25
CA TYR A 120 -0.05 6.39 2.83
C TYR A 120 0.62 6.18 1.47
N ASN A 121 0.59 7.21 0.62
CA ASN A 121 1.41 7.25 -0.58
C ASN A 121 2.53 8.27 -0.41
N LEU A 122 3.65 8.04 -1.09
CA LEU A 122 4.75 8.99 -1.15
C LEU A 122 4.21 10.31 -1.69
N CYS A 123 4.58 11.42 -1.06
CA CYS A 123 4.28 12.73 -1.61
C CYS A 123 5.14 12.93 -2.86
N THR A 124 4.48 13.00 -4.03
CA THR A 124 5.15 13.19 -5.32
C THR A 124 5.64 14.62 -5.52
N ASP A 125 5.09 15.57 -4.76
CA ASP A 125 5.52 16.97 -4.81
C ASP A 125 6.96 17.09 -4.25
N CYS A 126 7.18 16.69 -3.01
CA CYS A 126 8.51 16.72 -2.37
C CYS A 126 9.32 15.42 -2.50
N ASN A 127 8.87 14.46 -3.31
CA ASN A 127 9.50 13.13 -3.48
C ASN A 127 9.82 12.42 -2.15
N GLY A 128 8.92 12.54 -1.16
CA GLY A 128 9.10 11.88 0.13
C GLY A 128 9.96 12.60 1.15
N THR A 129 10.60 13.71 0.78
CA THR A 129 11.51 14.44 1.69
C THR A 129 10.78 15.25 2.76
N GLY A 130 9.51 15.58 2.52
CA GLY A 130 8.73 16.49 3.35
C GLY A 130 9.09 17.97 3.15
N ASN A 131 9.98 18.29 2.22
CA ASN A 131 10.59 19.61 2.13
C ASN A 131 10.94 20.00 0.69
N HIS A 132 10.88 21.30 0.40
CA HIS A 132 11.46 21.94 -0.79
C HIS A 132 12.48 23.00 -0.36
N ASP A 133 13.76 22.75 -0.59
CA ASP A 133 14.85 23.70 -0.34
C ASP A 133 14.82 24.39 1.04
N GLY A 134 14.55 23.62 2.09
CA GLY A 134 14.46 24.12 3.47
C GLY A 134 13.04 24.50 3.92
N VAL A 135 12.08 24.56 3.01
CA VAL A 135 10.66 24.88 3.29
C VAL A 135 9.86 23.59 3.45
N LEU A 136 8.93 23.53 4.40
CA LEU A 136 8.02 22.40 4.53
C LEU A 136 7.16 22.26 3.27
N CYS A 137 7.03 21.04 2.75
CA CYS A 137 6.17 20.76 1.61
C CYS A 137 4.70 20.96 2.01
N ASP A 138 3.98 21.81 1.27
CA ASP A 138 2.56 22.13 1.54
C ASP A 138 1.66 20.90 1.35
N GLU A 139 1.88 20.11 0.29
CA GLU A 139 1.04 18.95 -0.04
C GLU A 139 1.05 17.86 1.04
N CYS A 140 2.18 17.66 1.74
CA CYS A 140 2.30 16.66 2.79
C CYS A 140 2.57 17.24 4.16
N HIS A 141 2.49 18.57 4.32
CA HIS A 141 2.78 19.30 5.56
C HIS A 141 4.05 18.81 6.30
N GLY A 142 5.15 18.59 5.57
CA GLY A 142 6.40 18.12 6.20
C GLY A 142 6.57 16.62 6.36
N PHE A 143 5.52 15.80 6.17
CA PHE A 143 5.58 14.37 6.46
C PHE A 143 6.29 13.53 5.39
N GLY A 144 6.36 14.02 4.15
CA GLY A 144 6.82 13.25 2.98
C GLY A 144 5.83 12.19 2.48
N TRP A 145 4.71 11.99 3.18
CA TRP A 145 3.73 10.95 2.89
C TRP A 145 2.31 11.50 3.01
N ASN A 146 1.48 11.27 1.99
CA ASN A 146 0.08 11.70 1.97
C ASN A 146 -0.80 10.56 2.46
N TRP A 147 -1.62 10.83 3.46
CA TRP A 147 -2.62 9.88 3.95
C TRP A 147 -3.67 9.59 2.87
N ARG A 148 -4.00 8.30 2.67
CA ARG A 148 -4.92 7.82 1.63
C ARG A 148 -6.04 6.94 2.20
N GLY A 149 -6.30 7.04 3.50
CA GLY A 149 -7.41 6.37 4.19
C GLY A 149 -6.99 5.52 5.39
N GLY A 150 -7.99 5.14 6.19
CA GLY A 150 -7.82 4.39 7.45
C GLY A 150 -7.51 5.30 8.62
N GLN A 151 -6.98 4.72 9.70
CA GLN A 151 -6.55 5.48 10.87
C GLN A 151 -5.28 6.28 10.58
N GLN A 152 -5.30 7.59 10.82
CA GLN A 152 -4.08 8.40 10.72
C GLN A 152 -3.14 8.08 11.90
N ILE A 153 -1.93 7.61 11.58
CA ILE A 153 -0.85 7.28 12.50
C ILE A 153 0.11 8.49 12.60
N GLU A 154 -0.03 9.29 13.66
CA GLU A 154 0.81 10.47 13.89
C GLU A 154 2.22 10.11 14.38
N SER A 155 2.32 9.06 15.20
CA SER A 155 3.59 8.53 15.70
C SER A 155 3.57 7.02 15.60
N SER A 156 4.65 6.41 15.09
CA SER A 156 4.73 4.94 15.03
C SER A 156 5.13 4.31 16.37
N GLY A 157 5.66 5.10 17.30
CA GLY A 157 6.26 4.60 18.54
C GLY A 157 7.69 4.09 18.35
N ALA A 158 8.19 3.28 19.30
CA ALA A 158 9.57 2.82 19.29
C ALA A 158 9.81 1.75 18.23
N LEU A 159 10.85 1.92 17.40
CA LEU A 159 11.24 0.92 16.41
C LEU A 159 11.83 -0.31 17.11
N LEU A 160 11.22 -1.47 16.91
CA LEU A 160 11.64 -2.73 17.51
C LEU A 160 12.47 -3.60 16.56
N ASN A 161 12.09 -3.64 15.29
CA ASN A 161 12.71 -4.53 14.30
C ASN A 161 12.55 -3.98 12.87
N VAL A 162 13.48 -4.32 11.99
CA VAL A 162 13.43 -4.03 10.56
C VAL A 162 13.80 -5.29 9.79
N ARG A 163 12.98 -5.67 8.82
CA ARG A 163 13.31 -6.72 7.85
C ARG A 163 13.30 -6.13 6.44
N GLN A 164 14.46 -6.16 5.78
CA GLN A 164 14.63 -5.75 4.38
C GLN A 164 14.44 -6.96 3.46
N PHE A 165 13.85 -6.74 2.28
CA PHE A 165 13.60 -7.75 1.25
C PHE A 165 14.20 -7.36 -0.10
N SER A 166 13.99 -6.11 -0.52
CA SER A 166 14.51 -5.56 -1.79
C SER A 166 14.96 -4.12 -1.58
N LEU A 167 15.79 -3.59 -2.47
CA LEU A 167 16.18 -2.17 -2.47
C LEU A 167 15.41 -1.41 -3.56
N PRO A 168 15.00 -0.15 -3.31
CA PRO A 168 14.51 0.71 -4.39
C PRO A 168 15.67 1.04 -5.36
N ILE A 169 15.34 1.29 -6.63
CA ILE A 169 16.36 1.65 -7.64
C ILE A 169 16.98 3.02 -7.34
N ASN A 170 16.17 3.99 -6.92
CA ASN A 170 16.65 5.28 -6.45
C ASN A 170 16.65 5.28 -4.92
N LYS A 171 17.83 5.50 -4.32
CA LYS A 171 17.95 5.76 -2.88
C LYS A 171 17.33 7.13 -2.59
N LEU A 172 16.03 7.18 -2.35
CA LEU A 172 15.46 8.31 -1.63
C LEU A 172 15.97 8.26 -0.18
N PRO A 173 16.38 9.38 0.43
CA PRO A 173 16.68 9.41 1.85
C PRO A 173 15.40 9.02 2.62
N LEU A 174 15.47 7.92 3.37
CA LEU A 174 14.38 7.40 4.22
C LEU A 174 14.57 7.80 5.67
#